data_AF-A0A954NWT7-F1
#
_entry.id   AF-A0A954NWT7-F1
#
_cell.length_a   1.000
_cell.length_b   1.000
_cell.length_c   1.000
_cell.angle_alpha   90.00
_cell.angle_beta   90.00
_cell.angle_gamma   90.00
#
_symmetry.space_group_name_H-M   'P 1'
#
loop_
_entity.id
_entity.type
_entity.pdbx_description
1 polymer ?
#
loop_
_entity_poly.entity_id
_entity_poly.type
_entity_poly.pdbx_seq_one_letter_code
_entity_poly.pdbx_strand_id
1 'polypeptide(L)' 'MAAKPKTAISPTREENYPEWYQQVVKAADLAETSPVRGCMVIKPWGWAIWEGMQRELDDRFKATGH' A
#
# COMPACT_ATOMS: atom_id res chain seq x y z
N MET A 1 -6.48 34.05 1.47
CA MET A 1 -5.85 32.73 1.65
C MET A 1 -6.79 31.68 1.08
N ALA A 2 -6.44 31.02 -0.03
CA ALA A 2 -7.26 29.95 -0.59
C ALA A 2 -7.34 28.78 0.40
N ALA A 3 -8.52 28.20 0.60
CA ALA A 3 -8.69 27.04 1.48
C ALA A 3 -7.89 25.85 0.94
N LYS A 4 -7.15 25.14 1.82
CA LYS A 4 -6.44 23.91 1.45
C LYS A 4 -7.43 22.88 0.89
N PRO A 5 -7.08 22.15 -0.19
CA PRO A 5 -7.95 21.14 -0.77
C PRO A 5 -8.28 20.06 0.28
N LYS A 6 -9.56 19.68 0.37
CA LYS A 6 -10.01 18.61 1.26
C LYS A 6 -9.57 17.26 0.69
N THR A 7 -8.60 16.62 1.33
CA THR A 7 -8.15 15.27 1.01
C THR A 7 -8.78 14.25 1.96
N ALA A 8 -8.98 13.01 1.48
CA ALA A 8 -9.50 11.92 2.31
C ALA A 8 -8.53 11.53 3.45
N ILE A 9 -7.25 11.84 3.29
CA ILE A 9 -6.18 11.57 4.25
C ILE A 9 -5.58 12.89 4.73
N SER A 10 -5.38 13.03 6.03
CA SER A 10 -4.66 14.13 6.68
C SER A 10 -3.68 13.52 7.68
N PRO A 11 -2.39 13.93 7.74
CA PRO A 11 -1.73 15.01 7.00
C PRO A 11 -1.57 14.73 5.51
N THR A 12 -1.27 15.75 4.69
CA THR A 12 -0.94 15.54 3.28
C THR A 12 0.45 14.91 3.12
N ARG A 13 0.72 14.35 1.93
CA ARG A 13 2.01 13.73 1.59
C ARG A 13 3.21 14.66 1.83
N GLU A 14 3.04 15.95 1.56
CA GLU A 14 4.11 16.97 1.69
C GLU A 14 4.32 17.41 3.14
N GLU A 15 3.29 17.33 3.98
CA GLU A 15 3.35 17.77 5.38
C GLU A 15 4.00 16.71 6.28
N ASN A 16 3.63 15.44 6.10
CA ASN A 16 4.21 14.34 6.87
C ASN A 16 4.03 13.03 6.10
N TYR A 17 5.04 12.68 5.31
CA TYR A 17 5.04 11.49 4.48
C TYR A 17 4.90 10.17 5.27
N PRO A 18 5.66 9.93 6.37
CA PRO A 18 5.53 8.68 7.12
C PRO A 18 4.10 8.42 7.64
N GLU A 19 3.48 9.43 8.25
CA GLU A 19 2.11 9.31 8.77
C GLU A 19 1.11 9.17 7.63
N TRP A 20 1.22 10.01 6.59
CA TRP A 20 0.35 9.94 5.41
C TRP A 20 0.36 8.55 4.78
N TYR A 21 1.55 7.93 4.64
CA TYR A 21 1.69 6.60 4.06
C TYR A 21 0.92 5.54 4.89
N GLN A 22 1.08 5.55 6.21
CA GLN A 22 0.36 4.62 7.09
C GLN A 22 -1.15 4.84 7.03
N GLN A 23 -1.60 6.10 6.99
CA GLN A 23 -3.01 6.43 6.85
C GLN A 23 -3.59 5.98 5.51
N VAL A 24 -2.85 6.12 4.42
CA VAL A 24 -3.26 5.62 3.09
C VAL A 24 -3.41 4.10 3.10
N VAL A 25 -2.39 3.37 3.58
CA VAL A 25 -2.40 1.90 3.65
C VAL A 25 -3.57 1.39 4.48
N LYS A 26 -3.86 2.06 5.60
CA LYS A 26 -4.97 1.72 6.48
C LYS A 26 -6.33 2.07 5.86
N ALA A 27 -6.48 3.26 5.29
CA ALA A 27 -7.74 3.73 4.72
C ALA A 27 -8.14 2.95 3.46
N ALA A 28 -7.16 2.46 2.69
CA ALA A 28 -7.36 1.59 1.54
C ALA A 28 -7.50 0.09 1.91
N ASP A 29 -7.52 -0.23 3.22
CA ASP A 29 -7.68 -1.59 3.74
C ASP A 29 -6.64 -2.60 3.19
N LEU A 30 -5.41 -2.12 2.97
CA LEU A 30 -4.34 -2.92 2.33
C LEU A 30 -3.54 -3.75 3.34
N ALA A 31 -3.23 -3.17 4.49
CA ALA A 31 -2.48 -3.85 5.55
C ALA A 31 -2.75 -3.21 6.92
N GLU A 32 -2.51 -3.97 7.98
CA GLU A 32 -2.63 -3.54 9.37
C GLU A 32 -1.38 -3.87 10.18
N THR A 33 -1.20 -3.15 11.29
CA THR A 33 -0.04 -3.34 12.18
C THR A 33 -0.14 -4.68 12.91
N SER A 34 0.94 -5.46 12.88
CA SER A 34 1.04 -6.70 13.66
C SER A 34 1.41 -6.40 15.12
N PRO A 35 1.02 -7.25 16.09
CA PRO A 35 1.57 -7.19 17.46
C PRO A 35 3.09 -7.39 17.52
N VAL A 36 3.69 -8.00 16.49
CA VAL A 36 5.15 -8.17 16.38
C VAL A 36 5.75 -6.95 15.73
N ARG A 37 6.70 -6.33 16.43
CA ARG A 37 7.42 -5.15 15.93
C ARG A 37 8.12 -5.47 14.59
N GLY A 38 7.87 -4.64 13.60
CA GLY A 38 8.43 -4.80 12.25
C GLY A 38 7.62 -5.70 11.32
N CYS A 39 6.54 -6.33 11.82
CA CYS A 39 5.62 -7.11 11.01
C CYS A 39 4.36 -6.31 10.67
N MET A 40 3.76 -6.62 9.52
CA MET A 40 2.44 -6.14 9.12
C MET A 40 1.62 -7.33 8.66
N VAL A 41 0.31 -7.28 8.91
CA VAL A 41 -0.64 -8.26 8.38
C VAL A 41 -1.20 -7.68 7.09
N ILE A 42 -0.97 -8.37 5.97
CA ILE A 42 -1.49 -7.97 4.66
C ILE A 42 -2.95 -8.41 4.58
N LYS A 43 -3.85 -7.48 4.24
CA LYS A 43 -5.28 -7.73 4.08
C LYS A 43 -5.61 -8.24 2.67
N PRO A 44 -6.80 -8.80 2.43
CA PRO A 44 -7.17 -9.36 1.13
C PRO A 44 -6.94 -8.40 -0.06
N TRP A 45 -7.25 -7.11 0.09
CA TRP A 45 -7.01 -6.12 -0.96
C TRP A 45 -5.52 -5.88 -1.24
N GLY A 46 -4.68 -5.85 -0.20
CA GLY A 46 -3.23 -5.77 -0.35
C GLY A 46 -2.64 -7.04 -0.96
N TRP A 47 -3.18 -8.20 -0.59
CA TRP A 47 -2.74 -9.49 -1.11
C TRP A 47 -3.08 -9.67 -2.59
N ALA A 48 -4.26 -9.22 -3.03
CA ALA A 48 -4.64 -9.25 -4.45
C ALA A 48 -3.66 -8.48 -5.36
N ILE A 49 -3.09 -7.37 -4.86
CA ILE A 49 -2.05 -6.61 -5.58
C ILE A 49 -0.78 -7.47 -5.70
N TRP A 50 -0.37 -8.13 -4.62
CA TRP A 50 0.77 -9.04 -4.62
C TRP A 50 0.58 -10.20 -5.60
N GLU A 51 -0.57 -10.86 -5.59
CA GLU A 51 -0.89 -11.94 -6.52
C GLU A 51 -0.85 -11.48 -7.99
N GLY A 52 -1.32 -10.26 -8.26
CA GLY A 52 -1.21 -9.66 -9.59
C GLY A 52 0.24 -9.44 -10.04
N MET A 53 1.08 -8.93 -9.14
CA MET A 53 2.52 -8.76 -9.42
C MET A 53 3.23 -10.11 -9.60
N GLN A 54 2.92 -11.09 -8.75
CA GLN A 54 3.50 -12.42 -8.82
C GLN A 54 3.17 -13.09 -10.16
N ARG A 55 1.90 -13.06 -10.59
CA ARG A 55 1.47 -13.64 -11.86
C ARG A 55 2.20 -13.00 -13.05
N GLU A 56 2.24 -11.68 -13.10
CA GLU A 56 2.91 -10.95 -14.19
C GLU A 56 4.41 -11.29 -14.27
N LEU A 57 5.07 -11.39 -13.12
CA LEU A 57 6.50 -11.77 -13.08
C LEU A 57 6.70 -13.23 -13.49
N ASP A 58 5.86 -14.15 -13.02
CA ASP A 58 5.89 -15.57 -13.36
C ASP A 58 5.68 -15.80 -14.87
N ASP A 59 4.70 -15.13 -15.47
CA ASP A 59 4.43 -15.18 -16.91
C ASP A 59 5.64 -14.69 -17.72
N ARG A 60 6.29 -13.60 -17.28
CA ARG A 60 7.51 -13.08 -17.92
C ARG A 60 8.69 -14.03 -17.80
N PHE A 61 8.90 -14.66 -16.65
CA PHE A 61 9.99 -15.62 -16.49
C PHE A 61 9.78 -16.84 -17.36
N LYS A 62 8.56 -17.39 -17.40
CA LYS A 62 8.22 -18.51 -18.30
C LYS A 62 8.41 -18.17 -19.76
N ALA A 63 8.10 -16.93 -20.16
CA ALA A 63 8.35 -16.45 -21.52
C ALA A 63 9.85 -16.42 -21.90
N THR A 64 10.76 -16.33 -20.92
CA THR A 64 12.21 -16.41 -21.16
C THR A 64 12.74 -17.84 -21.31
N GLY A 65 11.89 -18.86 -21.19
CA GLY A 65 12.27 -20.27 -21.31
C GLY A 65 12.80 -20.90 -20.02
N HIS A 66 12.43 -20.33 -18.87
CA HIS A 66 12.65 -20.91 -17.53
C HIS A 66 11.39 -21.57 -16.99
#